data_AF-A0AAU6LDY8-F1
#
_entry.id   AF-A0AAU6LDY8-F1
#
_cell.length_a   1.000
_cell.length_b   1.000
_cell.length_c   1.000
_cell.angle_alpha   90.00
_cell.angle_beta   90.00
_cell.angle_gamma   90.00
#
_symmetry.space_group_name_H-M   'P 1'
#
loop_
_entity.id
_entity.type
_entity.pdbx_description
1 polymer ?
#
loop_
_entity_poly.entity_id
_entity_poly.type
_entity_poly.pdbx_seq_one_letter_code
_entity_poly.pdbx_strand_id
1 'polypeptide(L)'
;MSVDAEHWERWIAKLLGILAADAPDQLAWAGEHGVKSAPLVEDVDFVLHLAEGMQERGTLAPQVQCDLRAISRLLDEADVLGRAGPWAGSLTTEPAWSGLRTLARRILVAREGDWRRPLPHRVPPQDIYD
;
A
#
# COMPACT_ATOMS: atom_id res chain seq x y z
N MET A 1 5.41 -4.89 -23.71
CA MET A 1 5.04 -4.14 -22.48
C MET A 1 6.20 -3.22 -22.15
N SER A 2 5.96 -1.94 -21.82
CA SER A 2 7.05 -1.02 -21.47
C SER A 2 7.70 -1.47 -20.16
N VAL A 3 9.02 -1.36 -20.04
CA VAL A 3 9.78 -1.65 -18.80
C VAL A 3 9.21 -0.87 -17.61
N ASP A 4 8.69 0.33 -17.86
CA ASP A 4 8.06 1.18 -16.85
C ASP A 4 6.80 0.52 -16.26
N ALA A 5 5.98 -0.16 -17.08
CA ALA A 5 4.74 -0.78 -16.63
C ALA A 5 5.01 -1.97 -15.70
N GLU A 6 5.98 -2.81 -16.02
CA GLU A 6 6.39 -3.94 -15.18
C GLU A 6 7.04 -3.48 -13.87
N HIS A 7 7.84 -2.41 -13.93
CA HIS A 7 8.42 -1.80 -12.73
C HIS A 7 7.33 -1.30 -11.78
N TRP A 8 6.34 -0.57 -12.32
CA TRP A 8 5.23 -0.05 -11.53
C TRP A 8 4.33 -1.14 -10.95
N GLU A 9 4.00 -2.18 -11.72
CA GLU A 9 3.21 -3.29 -11.21
C GLU A 9 3.90 -3.99 -10.03
N ARG A 10 5.21 -4.19 -10.13
CA ARG A 10 6.01 -4.80 -9.06
C ARG A 10 6.09 -3.91 -7.83
N TRP A 11 6.14 -2.59 -8.02
CA TRP A 11 6.11 -1.64 -6.91
C TRP A 11 4.74 -1.60 -6.21
N ILE A 12 3.63 -1.50 -6.97
CA ILE A 12 2.27 -1.59 -6.44
C ILE A 12 2.09 -2.87 -5.62
N ALA A 13 2.55 -4.00 -6.14
CA ALA A 13 2.43 -5.28 -5.47
C ALA A 13 3.26 -5.35 -4.16
N LYS A 14 4.42 -4.68 -4.09
CA LYS A 14 5.21 -4.55 -2.86
C LYS A 14 4.48 -3.69 -1.83
N LEU A 15 3.93 -2.55 -2.24
CA LEU A 15 3.17 -1.68 -1.34
C LEU A 15 1.94 -2.40 -0.80
N LEU A 16 1.14 -3.04 -1.66
CA LEU A 16 0.01 -3.85 -1.24
C LEU A 16 0.43 -4.99 -0.30
N GLY A 17 1.58 -5.63 -0.54
CA GLY A 17 2.14 -6.63 0.37
C GLY A 17 2.43 -6.07 1.77
N ILE A 18 3.01 -4.87 1.85
CA ILE A 18 3.22 -4.16 3.13
C ILE A 18 1.89 -3.89 3.81
N LEU A 19 0.90 -3.37 3.08
CA LEU A 19 -0.41 -3.02 3.61
C LEU A 19 -1.25 -4.25 4.01
N ALA A 20 -1.07 -5.38 3.34
CA ALA A 20 -1.80 -6.63 3.57
C ALA A 20 -1.22 -7.47 4.71
N ALA A 21 0.05 -7.26 5.08
CA ALA A 21 0.71 -8.04 6.11
C ALA A 21 -0.01 -7.99 7.46
N ASP A 22 0.20 -9.02 8.28
CA ASP A 22 -0.38 -9.07 9.60
C ASP A 22 0.15 -7.94 10.49
N ALA A 23 -0.65 -7.50 11.46
CA ALA A 23 -0.29 -6.42 12.36
C ALA A 23 1.10 -6.57 13.03
N PRO A 24 1.49 -7.74 13.58
CA PRO A 24 2.83 -7.92 14.14
C PRO A 24 3.95 -7.75 13.10
N ASP A 25 3.76 -8.25 11.88
CA ASP A 25 4.76 -8.15 10.81
C ASP A 25 4.91 -6.71 10.32
N GLN A 26 3.79 -5.99 10.17
CA GLN A 26 3.81 -4.56 9.86
C GLN A 26 4.50 -3.75 10.94
N LEU A 27 4.27 -4.06 12.21
CA LEU A 27 4.89 -3.37 13.33
C LEU A 27 6.41 -3.59 13.36
N ALA A 28 6.84 -4.85 13.21
CA ALA A 28 8.25 -5.21 13.17
C ALA A 28 8.95 -4.50 12.00
N TRP A 29 8.37 -4.57 10.80
CA TRP A 29 8.91 -3.94 9.60
C TRP A 29 8.93 -2.41 9.70
N ALA A 30 7.85 -1.79 10.20
CA ALA A 30 7.78 -0.33 10.38
C ALA A 30 8.82 0.17 11.39
N GLY A 31 9.03 -0.60 12.46
CA GLY A 31 10.03 -0.32 13.49
C GLY A 31 11.47 -0.45 12.96
N GLU A 32 11.78 -1.53 12.24
CA GLU A 32 13.08 -1.76 11.60
C GLU A 32 13.43 -0.65 10.60
N HIS A 33 12.44 -0.22 9.82
CA HIS A 33 12.67 0.69 8.70
C HIS A 33 12.38 2.17 9.00
N GLY A 34 11.90 2.52 10.20
CA GLY A 34 11.63 3.90 10.59
C GLY A 34 10.64 4.63 9.68
N VAL A 35 9.62 3.91 9.17
CA VAL A 35 8.66 4.46 8.22
C VAL A 35 7.73 5.46 8.92
N LYS A 36 7.55 6.63 8.31
CA LYS A 36 6.58 7.64 8.75
C LYS A 36 5.25 7.39 8.06
N SER A 37 4.14 7.74 8.72
CA SER A 37 2.80 7.58 8.14
C SER A 37 2.60 8.41 6.86
N ALA A 38 3.13 9.64 6.79
CA ALA A 38 2.90 10.55 5.66
C ALA A 38 3.44 10.03 4.31
N PRO A 39 4.71 9.59 4.16
CA PRO A 39 5.20 9.00 2.92
C PRO A 39 4.41 7.75 2.49
N LEU A 40 3.90 6.96 3.44
CA LEU A 40 3.09 5.79 3.11
C LEU A 40 1.74 6.21 2.52
N VAL A 41 1.13 7.28 3.02
CA VAL A 41 -0.13 7.82 2.47
C VAL A 41 0.13 8.37 1.06
N GLU A 42 1.22 9.12 0.86
CA GLU A 42 1.62 9.62 -0.46
C GLU A 42 1.81 8.47 -1.47
N ASP A 43 2.46 7.37 -1.06
CA ASP A 43 2.62 6.18 -1.89
C ASP A 43 1.27 5.55 -2.27
N VAL A 44 0.31 5.52 -1.34
CA VAL A 44 -1.03 4.98 -1.60
C VAL A 44 -1.82 5.88 -2.56
N ASP A 45 -1.78 7.19 -2.38
CA ASP A 45 -2.40 8.17 -3.28
C ASP A 45 -1.82 8.08 -4.68
N PHE A 46 -0.51 7.87 -4.80
CA PHE A 46 0.12 7.64 -6.08
C PHE A 46 -0.37 6.34 -6.76
N VAL A 47 -0.51 5.23 -6.01
CA VAL A 47 -1.10 3.98 -6.55
C VAL A 47 -2.54 4.21 -7.02
N LEU A 48 -3.32 4.99 -6.30
CA LEU A 48 -4.71 5.29 -6.67
C LEU A 48 -4.78 6.03 -7.99
N HIS A 49 -3.96 7.06 -8.15
CA HIS A 49 -3.89 7.82 -9.38
C HIS A 49 -3.45 6.95 -10.57
N LEU A 50 -2.47 6.07 -10.36
CA LEU A 50 -2.03 5.13 -11.39
C LEU A 50 -3.12 4.11 -11.75
N ALA A 51 -3.85 3.62 -10.75
CA ALA A 51 -4.96 2.67 -10.92
C ALA A 51 -6.12 3.28 -11.72
N GLU A 52 -6.45 4.55 -11.50
CA GLU A 52 -7.44 5.28 -12.32
C GLU A 52 -7.06 5.25 -13.80
N GLY A 53 -5.81 5.60 -14.13
CA GLY A 53 -5.32 5.51 -15.51
C GLY A 53 -5.31 4.08 -16.07
N MET A 54 -5.12 3.05 -15.24
CA MET A 54 -5.21 1.65 -15.65
C MET A 54 -6.66 1.21 -15.92
N GLN A 55 -7.63 1.69 -15.14
CA GLN A 55 -9.05 1.39 -15.34
C GLN A 55 -9.59 2.05 -16.60
N GLU A 56 -9.21 3.30 -16.88
CA GLU A 56 -9.57 3.98 -18.14
C GLU A 56 -9.12 3.19 -19.37
N ARG A 57 -7.98 2.50 -19.27
CA ARG A 57 -7.43 1.64 -20.32
C ARG A 57 -7.97 0.19 -20.30
N GLY A 58 -8.89 -0.13 -19.40
CA GLY A 58 -9.48 -1.48 -19.26
C GLY A 58 -8.52 -2.54 -18.72
N THR A 59 -7.37 -2.14 -18.17
CA THR A 59 -6.32 -3.05 -17.67
C THR A 59 -6.46 -3.37 -16.18
N LEU A 60 -7.44 -2.79 -15.50
CA LEU A 60 -7.72 -3.00 -14.09
C LEU A 60 -9.17 -3.46 -13.89
N ALA A 61 -9.36 -4.52 -13.10
CA ALA A 61 -10.69 -5.00 -12.76
C ALA A 61 -11.47 -3.94 -11.93
N PRO A 62 -12.76 -3.70 -12.20
CA PRO A 62 -13.55 -2.70 -11.48
C PRO A 62 -13.58 -2.88 -9.96
N GLN A 63 -13.55 -4.12 -9.49
CA GLN A 63 -13.52 -4.43 -8.05
C GLN A 63 -12.23 -3.93 -7.39
N VAL A 64 -11.08 -4.05 -8.07
CA VAL A 64 -9.79 -3.58 -7.56
C VAL A 64 -9.80 -2.05 -7.44
N GLN A 65 -10.39 -1.34 -8.41
CA GLN A 65 -10.57 0.11 -8.31
C GLN A 65 -11.47 0.49 -7.11
N CYS A 66 -12.54 -0.26 -6.87
CA CYS A 66 -13.44 -0.03 -5.75
C CYS A 66 -12.72 -0.20 -4.41
N ASP A 67 -11.96 -1.29 -4.25
CA ASP A 67 -11.20 -1.58 -3.03
C ASP A 67 -10.08 -0.55 -2.81
N LEU A 68 -9.40 -0.11 -3.86
CA LEU A 68 -8.40 0.96 -3.79
C LEU A 68 -9.04 2.28 -3.31
N ARG A 69 -10.17 2.71 -3.90
CA ARG A 69 -10.87 3.92 -3.42
C ARG A 69 -11.32 3.79 -1.96
N ALA A 70 -11.68 2.59 -1.51
CA ALA A 70 -12.01 2.37 -0.11
C ALA A 70 -10.78 2.50 0.81
N ILE A 71 -9.58 2.09 0.35
CA ILE A 71 -8.32 2.34 1.07
C ILE A 71 -8.07 3.84 1.20
N SER A 72 -8.20 4.61 0.11
CA SER A 72 -8.05 6.08 0.13
C SER A 72 -8.91 6.74 1.20
N ARG A 73 -10.21 6.42 1.19
CA ARG A 73 -11.18 6.97 2.16
C ARG A 73 -10.82 6.61 3.60
N LEU A 74 -10.37 5.37 3.85
CA LEU A 74 -9.93 4.97 5.18
C LEU A 74 -8.70 5.74 5.66
N LEU A 75 -7.80 6.12 4.75
CA LEU A 75 -6.63 6.93 5.05
C LEU A 75 -6.96 8.41 5.28
N ASP A 76 -7.97 8.93 4.59
CA ASP A 76 -8.50 10.30 4.82
C ASP A 76 -9.29 10.40 6.13
N GLU A 77 -10.09 9.38 6.44
CA GLU A 77 -10.94 9.34 7.65
C GLU A 77 -10.12 9.11 8.92
N ALA A 78 -9.10 8.26 8.84
CA ALA A 78 -8.15 8.12 9.92
C ALA A 78 -7.23 9.36 9.87
N ASP A 79 -7.05 10.05 10.98
CA ASP A 79 -6.15 11.22 11.10
C ASP A 79 -4.65 10.82 10.99
N VAL A 80 -4.34 9.95 10.03
CA VAL A 80 -3.03 9.34 9.75
C VAL A 80 -2.06 10.40 9.27
N LEU A 81 -2.55 11.40 8.53
CA LEU A 81 -1.79 12.57 8.09
C LEU A 81 -1.59 13.62 9.20
N GLY A 82 -2.59 13.83 10.07
CA GLY A 82 -2.46 14.77 11.19
C GLY A 82 -1.48 14.30 12.26
N ARG A 83 -1.24 12.98 12.36
CA ARG A 83 -0.17 12.40 13.16
C ARG A 83 1.04 12.07 12.29
N ALA A 84 1.81 13.11 11.96
CA ALA A 84 3.11 13.05 11.28
C ALA A 84 4.22 12.34 12.10
N GLY A 85 3.91 11.17 12.66
CA GLY A 85 4.77 10.36 13.51
C GLY A 85 5.13 9.02 12.86
N PRO A 86 5.85 8.17 13.61
CA PRO A 86 6.19 6.82 13.18
C PRO A 86 4.93 6.01 12.87
N TRP A 87 4.92 5.32 11.73
CA TRP A 87 3.83 4.46 11.30
C TRP A 87 3.57 3.33 12.31
N ALA A 88 4.63 2.80 12.93
CA ALA A 88 4.55 1.83 14.02
C ALA A 88 3.60 2.27 15.16
N GLY A 89 3.58 3.55 15.49
CA GLY A 89 2.67 4.09 16.50
C GLY A 89 1.21 4.04 16.06
N SER A 90 0.92 4.50 14.84
CA SER A 90 -0.46 4.52 14.32
C SER A 90 -1.04 3.13 14.08
N LEU A 91 -0.21 2.14 13.74
CA LEU A 91 -0.62 0.74 13.59
C LEU A 91 -1.28 0.14 14.85
N THR A 92 -0.94 0.67 16.03
CA THR A 92 -1.46 0.20 17.32
C THR A 92 -2.66 1.00 17.81
N THR A 93 -2.83 2.24 17.35
CA THR A 93 -3.87 3.16 17.86
C THR A 93 -5.05 3.32 16.94
N GLU A 94 -4.87 3.15 15.62
CA GLU A 94 -5.91 3.44 14.64
C GLU A 94 -6.62 2.16 14.15
N PRO A 95 -7.93 1.98 14.39
CA PRO A 95 -8.66 0.79 13.98
C PRO A 95 -8.78 0.65 12.45
N ALA A 96 -8.64 1.75 11.71
CA ALA A 96 -8.71 1.81 10.25
C ALA A 96 -7.70 0.86 9.56
N TRP A 97 -6.55 0.58 10.19
CA TRP A 97 -5.55 -0.34 9.64
C TRP A 97 -6.06 -1.77 9.45
N SER A 98 -7.04 -2.21 10.24
CA SER A 98 -7.65 -3.54 10.06
C SER A 98 -8.48 -3.63 8.76
N GLY A 99 -9.24 -2.58 8.44
CA GLY A 99 -9.98 -2.45 7.19
C GLY A 99 -9.02 -2.35 6.00
N LEU A 100 -7.97 -1.54 6.15
CA LEU A 100 -6.94 -1.35 5.13
C LEU A 100 -6.24 -2.69 4.79
N ARG A 101 -5.82 -3.47 5.80
CA ARG A 101 -5.26 -4.82 5.58
C ARG A 101 -6.20 -5.71 4.79
N THR A 102 -7.48 -5.71 5.17
CA THR A 102 -8.49 -6.55 4.51
C THR A 102 -8.65 -6.19 3.04
N LEU A 103 -8.70 -4.90 2.72
CA LEU A 103 -8.80 -4.43 1.33
C LEU A 103 -7.53 -4.76 0.53
N ALA A 104 -6.34 -4.51 1.09
CA ALA A 104 -5.08 -4.84 0.43
C ALA A 104 -4.97 -6.35 0.12
N ARG A 105 -5.39 -7.21 1.05
CA ARG A 105 -5.47 -8.68 0.83
C ARG A 105 -6.42 -9.04 -0.30
N ARG A 106 -7.61 -8.42 -0.36
CA ARG A 106 -8.58 -8.68 -1.44
C ARG A 106 -8.01 -8.31 -2.80
N ILE A 107 -7.33 -7.18 -2.89
CA ILE A 107 -6.68 -6.74 -4.13
C ILE A 107 -5.60 -7.73 -4.55
N LEU A 108 -4.72 -8.15 -3.63
CA LEU A 108 -3.67 -9.13 -3.93
C LEU A 108 -4.24 -10.47 -4.36
N VAL A 109 -5.24 -11.01 -3.66
CA VAL A 109 -5.91 -12.26 -4.05
C VAL A 109 -6.55 -12.14 -5.42
N ALA A 110 -7.22 -11.03 -5.72
CA ALA A 110 -7.87 -10.81 -7.01
C ALA A 110 -6.86 -10.70 -8.17
N ARG A 111 -5.67 -10.16 -7.93
CA ARG A 111 -4.64 -9.95 -8.95
C ARG A 111 -3.67 -11.13 -9.10
N GLU A 112 -3.27 -11.75 -7.99
CA GLU A 112 -2.15 -12.69 -7.92
C GLU A 112 -2.56 -14.08 -7.39
N GLY A 113 -3.79 -14.24 -6.90
CA GLY A 113 -4.30 -15.51 -6.36
C GLY A 113 -3.93 -15.80 -4.91
N ASP A 114 -2.99 -15.07 -4.32
CA ASP A 114 -2.63 -15.10 -2.90
C ASP A 114 -2.24 -13.70 -2.42
N TRP A 115 -2.37 -13.45 -1.12
CA TRP A 115 -1.91 -12.24 -0.46
C TRP A 115 -0.66 -12.45 0.38
N ARG A 116 -0.35 -13.70 0.76
CA ARG A 116 0.78 -14.00 1.65
C ARG A 116 2.09 -13.86 0.92
N ARG A 117 2.87 -12.86 1.29
CA ARG A 117 4.20 -12.63 0.72
C ARG A 117 5.15 -12.14 1.81
N PRO A 118 6.46 -12.44 1.70
CA PRO A 118 7.44 -11.84 2.58
C PRO A 118 7.41 -10.31 2.42
N LEU A 119 7.52 -9.59 3.52
CA LEU A 119 7.68 -8.15 3.50
C LEU A 119 8.98 -7.79 2.76
N PRO A 120 8.95 -6.81 1.85
CA PRO A 120 10.15 -6.43 1.11
C PRO A 120 11.17 -5.85 2.09
N HIS A 121 12.44 -6.22 1.95
CA HIS A 121 13.49 -5.49 2.65
C HIS A 121 13.51 -4.08 2.07
N ARG A 122 13.33 -3.05 2.90
CA ARG A 122 13.39 -1.67 2.40
C ARG A 122 14.80 -1.44 1.85
N VAL A 123 14.90 -1.26 0.54
CA VAL A 123 16.05 -0.57 -0.05
C VAL A 123 15.87 0.91 0.32
N PRO A 124 16.90 1.59 0.86
CA PRO A 124 16.81 3.00 1.23
C PRO A 124 16.33 3.87 0.07
N PRO A 125 15.82 5.09 0.31
CA PRO A 125 15.25 5.98 -0.71
C PRO A 125 16.23 6.48 -1.78
N GLN A 126 17.45 5.95 -1.85
CA GLN A 126 18.55 6.51 -2.63
C GLN A 126 18.80 5.81 -3.96
N ASP A 127 18.19 4.66 -4.24
CA ASP A 127 18.48 3.87 -5.45
C ASP A 127 17.33 3.80 -6.47
N ILE A 128 16.40 4.77 -6.46
CA ILE A 128 15.32 4.85 -7.47
C ILE A 128 15.63 5.87 -8.58
N TYR A 129 16.68 6.67 -8.42
CA TYR A 129 17.15 7.62 -9.44
C TYR A 129 18.61 7.33 -9.83
N ASP A 130 18.85 6.17 -10.44
CA ASP A 130 19.98 5.94 -11.36
C ASP A 130 19.45 5.32 -12.65
#